data_AF-A0A1J5MHA0-F1
#
_entry.id   AF-A0A1J5MHA0-F1
#
_cell.length_a   1.000
_cell.length_b   1.000
_cell.length_c   1.000
_cell.angle_alpha   90.00
_cell.angle_beta   90.00
_cell.angle_gamma   90.00
#
_symmetry.space_group_name_H-M   'P 1'
#
loop_
_entity.id
_entity.type
_entity.pdbx_description
1 polymer ?
#
loop_
_entity_poly.entity_id
_entity_poly.type
_entity_poly.pdbx_seq_one_letter_code
_entity_poly.pdbx_strand_id
1 'polypeptide(L)'
;MIRDNQHQTARAIGAAPAAPPGGAQVIGGRGCGLVDCLMPNVNSVFWGSAAVFLWAVQSVWAEDAALSGAFVPVAVPSGQQVLLSEVLLDDSPGALWARFRFVAPGISREGATPAGEGIDFQRSAADMDHLCDSLALDYLRQHDLAPSMVVISFSDRPVEFGTPDPEATQFFEAYRPDDGRCIWEAF
;
A
#
# COMPACT_ATOMS: atom_id res chain seq x y z
N MET A 1 -29.50 -10.40 32.68
CA MET A 1 -30.66 -10.41 31.77
C MET A 1 -30.14 -10.62 30.37
N ILE A 2 -30.43 -11.79 29.80
CA ILE A 2 -30.08 -12.19 28.44
C ILE A 2 -31.21 -11.68 27.54
N ARG A 3 -30.88 -10.92 26.49
CA ARG A 3 -31.81 -10.64 25.38
C ARG A 3 -31.14 -11.10 24.10
N ASP A 4 -31.46 -12.35 23.79
CA ASP A 4 -31.37 -12.98 22.49
C ASP A 4 -32.29 -12.21 21.52
N ASN A 5 -31.81 -11.84 20.33
CA ASN A 5 -32.72 -11.45 19.25
C ASN A 5 -32.25 -12.05 17.93
N GLN A 6 -33.01 -13.07 17.52
CA GLN A 6 -32.89 -13.84 16.31
C GLN A 6 -33.40 -13.03 15.12
N HIS A 7 -32.54 -12.81 14.13
CA HIS A 7 -32.98 -12.62 12.75
C HIS A 7 -32.19 -13.55 11.84
N GLN A 8 -32.79 -14.71 11.58
CA GLN A 8 -32.39 -15.66 10.55
C GLN A 8 -33.41 -15.57 9.40
N THR A 9 -32.91 -15.41 8.17
CA THR A 9 -33.43 -15.82 6.83
C THR A 9 -32.68 -14.97 5.79
N ALA A 10 -32.09 -15.46 4.70
CA ALA A 10 -32.39 -16.64 3.90
C ALA A 10 -31.11 -17.23 3.24
N ARG A 11 -31.18 -18.54 2.94
CA ARG A 11 -30.24 -19.30 2.10
C ARG A 11 -30.26 -18.75 0.66
N ALA A 12 -29.10 -18.69 0.03
CA ALA A 12 -28.95 -18.86 -1.41
C ALA A 12 -28.13 -20.13 -1.68
N ILE A 13 -28.71 -21.01 -2.48
CA ILE A 13 -28.14 -22.28 -2.95
C ILE A 13 -27.41 -21.93 -4.25
N GLY A 14 -26.10 -22.15 -4.31
CA GLY A 14 -25.31 -21.93 -5.52
C GLY A 14 -24.15 -22.91 -5.53
N ALA A 15 -24.31 -23.97 -6.32
CA ALA A 15 -23.39 -25.10 -6.43
C ALA A 15 -22.03 -24.69 -7.00
N ALA A 16 -20.97 -25.28 -6.45
CA ALA A 16 -19.64 -25.30 -7.04
C ALA A 16 -19.63 -26.19 -8.31
N PRO A 17 -18.92 -25.80 -9.36
CA PRO A 17 -18.36 -26.77 -10.30
C PRO A 17 -16.89 -27.08 -9.95
N ALA A 18 -16.63 -28.38 -9.85
CA ALA A 18 -15.31 -28.97 -9.65
C ALA A 18 -14.40 -28.80 -10.87
N ALA A 19 -13.09 -28.85 -10.62
CA ALA A 19 -12.00 -28.80 -11.58
C ALA A 19 -11.98 -29.98 -12.58
N PRO A 20 -11.23 -29.85 -13.70
CA PRO A 20 -10.50 -30.96 -14.30
C PRO A 20 -8.99 -30.86 -14.01
N PRO A 21 -8.35 -31.94 -13.52
CA PRO A 21 -6.90 -32.09 -13.49
C PRO A 21 -6.38 -32.69 -14.81
N GLY A 22 -5.22 -32.24 -15.29
CA GLY A 22 -4.48 -32.84 -16.40
C GLY A 22 -3.84 -31.78 -17.30
N GLY A 23 -2.58 -31.84 -17.71
CA GLY A 23 -1.55 -32.85 -17.51
C GLY A 23 -0.22 -32.28 -18.03
N ALA A 24 0.88 -32.90 -17.61
CA ALA A 24 2.24 -32.60 -18.05
C ALA A 24 2.44 -32.88 -19.54
N GLN A 25 3.21 -32.03 -20.23
CA GLN A 25 3.96 -32.41 -21.43
C GLN A 25 5.35 -31.76 -21.35
N VAL A 26 6.34 -32.61 -21.10
CA VAL A 26 7.76 -32.35 -21.24
C VAL A 26 8.05 -32.21 -22.74
N ILE A 27 8.60 -31.08 -23.18
CA ILE A 27 9.37 -31.04 -24.44
C ILE A 27 10.80 -30.70 -24.06
N GLY A 28 11.56 -31.77 -23.83
CA GLY A 28 13.01 -31.71 -23.79
C GLY A 28 13.57 -31.67 -25.22
N GLY A 29 14.74 -31.05 -25.33
CA GLY A 29 15.87 -31.73 -25.95
C GLY A 29 16.08 -31.53 -27.46
N ARG A 30 17.09 -30.70 -27.75
CA ARG A 30 18.17 -30.92 -28.72
C ARG A 30 17.79 -31.28 -30.16
N GLY A 31 17.94 -30.28 -31.03
CA GLY A 31 18.29 -30.48 -32.43
C GLY A 31 19.38 -29.49 -32.85
N CYS A 32 20.64 -29.91 -32.78
CA CYS A 32 21.72 -29.30 -33.54
C CYS A 32 21.55 -29.70 -35.02
N GLY A 33 21.63 -28.75 -35.93
CA GLY A 33 21.54 -29.00 -37.36
C GLY A 33 22.03 -27.80 -38.18
N LEU A 34 23.35 -27.63 -38.19
CA LEU A 34 24.10 -26.86 -39.19
C LEU A 34 23.81 -27.41 -40.59
N VAL A 35 23.16 -26.62 -41.45
CA VAL A 35 23.41 -26.68 -42.90
C VAL A 35 23.33 -25.27 -43.46
N ASP A 36 24.53 -24.69 -43.65
CA ASP A 36 24.82 -23.64 -44.61
C ASP A 36 24.32 -24.01 -46.01
N CYS A 37 23.58 -23.11 -46.65
CA CYS A 37 23.56 -23.00 -48.10
C CYS A 37 23.30 -21.55 -48.51
N LEU A 38 24.38 -20.94 -49.01
CA LEU A 38 24.47 -19.88 -50.01
C LEU A 38 23.37 -18.82 -50.06
N MET A 39 23.77 -17.57 -49.80
CA MET A 39 23.23 -16.42 -50.53
C MET A 39 23.56 -16.55 -52.03
N PRO A 40 22.71 -16.00 -52.91
CA PRO A 40 23.12 -14.71 -53.46
C PRO A 40 22.02 -13.64 -53.47
N ASN A 41 22.57 -12.44 -53.40
CA ASN A 41 22.00 -11.10 -53.46
C ASN A 41 21.28 -10.82 -54.79
N VAL A 42 20.06 -10.27 -54.75
CA VAL A 42 19.52 -9.38 -55.80
C VAL A 42 18.55 -8.34 -55.22
N ASN A 43 19.05 -7.10 -55.15
CA ASN A 43 18.41 -5.84 -55.55
C ASN A 43 16.88 -5.68 -55.39
N SER A 44 16.52 -4.77 -54.48
CA SER A 44 15.56 -3.66 -54.67
C SER A 44 14.59 -3.76 -55.87
N VAL A 45 13.35 -4.15 -55.60
CA VAL A 45 12.18 -3.61 -56.30
C VAL A 45 11.11 -3.31 -55.26
N PHE A 46 10.88 -2.02 -55.06
CA PHE A 46 9.67 -1.45 -54.46
C PHE A 46 8.44 -2.16 -55.01
N TRP A 47 7.39 -2.33 -54.21
CA TRP A 47 6.04 -1.83 -54.53
C TRP A 47 5.12 -2.07 -53.33
N GLY A 48 4.31 -1.05 -53.07
CA GLY A 48 3.58 -0.86 -51.84
C GLY A 48 2.57 -1.96 -51.53
N SER A 49 2.47 -2.27 -50.24
CA SER A 49 1.20 -2.32 -49.55
C SER A 49 1.51 -2.06 -48.09
N ALA A 50 1.35 -0.80 -47.69
CA ALA A 50 1.35 -0.40 -46.29
C ALA A 50 0.14 -1.07 -45.63
N ALA A 51 0.32 -2.31 -45.18
CA ALA A 51 -0.54 -2.89 -44.17
C ALA A 51 -0.31 -2.04 -42.93
N VAL A 52 -1.24 -1.11 -42.70
CA VAL A 52 -1.41 -0.39 -41.45
C VAL A 52 -1.53 -1.46 -40.38
N PHE A 53 -0.40 -1.80 -39.76
CA PHE A 53 -0.36 -2.49 -38.48
C PHE A 53 -0.96 -1.49 -37.50
N LEU A 54 -2.29 -1.53 -37.41
CA LEU A 54 -3.06 -1.04 -36.29
C LEU A 54 -2.54 -1.81 -35.07
N TRP A 55 -1.49 -1.26 -34.48
CA TRP A 55 -1.10 -1.48 -33.11
C TRP A 55 -2.31 -1.09 -32.27
N ALA A 56 -3.18 -2.06 -32.01
CA ALA A 56 -4.09 -1.99 -30.89
C ALA A 56 -3.23 -2.12 -29.63
N VAL A 57 -2.55 -1.03 -29.26
CA VAL A 57 -2.19 -0.79 -27.86
C VAL A 57 -3.52 -0.67 -27.15
N GLN A 58 -3.97 -1.79 -26.62
CA GLN A 58 -4.98 -1.79 -25.58
C GLN A 58 -4.28 -1.20 -24.36
N SER A 59 -4.50 0.08 -24.13
CA SER A 59 -4.29 0.68 -22.82
C SER A 59 -5.24 -0.04 -21.87
N VAL A 60 -4.74 -1.07 -21.19
CA VAL A 60 -5.30 -1.53 -19.92
C VAL A 60 -5.19 -0.32 -18.99
N TRP A 61 -6.26 0.45 -18.89
CA TRP A 61 -6.47 1.30 -17.75
C TRP A 61 -6.81 0.34 -16.62
N ALA A 62 -5.87 0.18 -15.69
CA ALA A 62 -6.22 -0.35 -14.38
C ALA A 62 -7.23 0.63 -13.78
N GLU A 63 -8.44 0.15 -13.54
CA GLU A 63 -9.39 0.84 -12.67
C GLU A 63 -8.81 0.72 -11.26
N ASP A 64 -7.94 1.67 -10.90
CA ASP A 64 -7.61 1.93 -9.50
C ASP A 64 -8.93 2.23 -8.79
N ALA A 65 -9.38 1.26 -8.00
CA ALA A 65 -10.48 1.46 -7.08
C ALA A 65 -10.11 2.69 -6.23
N ALA A 66 -10.87 3.77 -6.41
CA ALA A 66 -10.64 5.03 -5.74
C ALA A 66 -10.81 4.83 -4.22
N LEU A 67 -9.72 4.49 -3.54
CA LEU A 67 -9.56 4.80 -2.14
C LEU A 67 -9.52 6.33 -2.08
N SER A 68 -10.52 6.96 -1.47
CA SER A 68 -10.73 8.41 -1.47
C SER A 68 -9.75 9.20 -0.57
N GLY A 69 -8.50 8.72 -0.46
CA GLY A 69 -7.38 9.40 0.16
C GLY A 69 -6.18 9.37 -0.79
N ALA A 70 -5.51 10.51 -0.99
CA ALA A 70 -4.28 10.54 -1.74
C ALA A 70 -3.18 9.88 -0.90
N PHE A 71 -2.87 8.61 -1.18
CA PHE A 71 -1.73 7.94 -0.55
C PHE A 71 -0.43 8.48 -1.12
N VAL A 72 0.32 9.21 -0.29
CA VAL A 72 1.61 9.77 -0.70
C VAL A 72 2.74 8.94 -0.07
N PRO A 73 3.64 8.33 -0.86
CA PRO A 73 4.75 7.59 -0.30
C PRO A 73 5.72 8.51 0.44
N VAL A 74 6.14 8.10 1.63
CA VAL A 74 7.10 8.81 2.48
C VAL A 74 8.24 7.87 2.83
N ALA A 75 9.47 8.37 2.67
CA ALA A 75 10.65 7.62 3.07
C ALA A 75 10.83 7.67 4.59
N VAL A 76 11.22 6.54 5.18
CA VAL A 76 11.51 6.44 6.61
C VAL A 76 12.85 5.72 6.84
N PRO A 77 13.54 5.96 7.97
CA PRO A 77 14.86 5.40 8.25
C PRO A 77 14.94 3.88 8.18
N SER A 78 13.88 3.17 8.55
CA SER A 78 13.83 1.70 8.44
C SER A 78 13.84 1.17 7.02
N GLY A 79 13.52 2.01 6.03
CA GLY A 79 13.31 1.62 4.64
C GLY A 79 11.98 0.90 4.39
N GLN A 80 11.09 0.77 5.38
CA GLN A 80 9.77 0.18 5.17
C GLN A 80 8.90 1.08 4.27
N GLN A 81 7.93 0.48 3.59
CA GLN A 81 6.94 1.24 2.84
C GLN A 81 5.99 1.94 3.81
N VAL A 82 5.93 3.28 3.73
CA VAL A 82 4.98 4.10 4.47
C VAL A 82 4.27 5.04 3.50
N LEU A 83 2.94 5.11 3.60
CA LEU A 83 2.08 5.95 2.77
C LEU A 83 1.31 6.90 3.68
N LEU A 84 1.46 8.22 3.51
CA LEU A 84 0.59 9.20 4.16
C LEU A 84 -0.82 9.06 3.58
N SER A 85 -1.78 8.68 4.41
CA SER A 85 -3.19 8.48 4.02
C SER A 85 -4.01 9.75 4.20
N GLU A 86 -3.89 10.38 5.37
CA GLU A 86 -4.68 11.56 5.73
C GLU A 86 -4.02 12.36 6.86
N VAL A 87 -4.34 13.66 6.89
CA VAL A 87 -4.00 14.58 7.98
C VAL A 87 -5.30 15.15 8.51
N LEU A 88 -5.60 14.92 9.78
CA LEU A 88 -6.82 15.35 10.44
C LEU A 88 -6.49 16.40 11.51
N LEU A 89 -7.26 17.48 11.54
CA LEU A 89 -7.17 18.53 12.54
C LEU A 89 -8.41 18.47 13.43
N ASP A 90 -8.21 18.31 14.73
CA ASP A 90 -9.28 18.13 15.73
C ASP A 90 -9.09 19.15 16.85
N ASP A 91 -10.09 20.00 17.09
CA ASP A 91 -10.06 21.03 18.14
C ASP A 91 -10.84 20.63 19.40
N SER A 92 -11.41 19.43 19.44
CA SER A 92 -12.21 18.94 20.57
C SER A 92 -11.36 18.11 21.54
N PRO A 93 -11.39 18.37 22.86
CA PRO A 93 -12.34 19.21 23.61
C PRO A 93 -11.80 20.61 24.01
N GLY A 94 -11.01 21.29 23.17
CA GLY A 94 -10.59 22.68 23.39
C GLY A 94 -9.13 23.02 23.07
N ALA A 95 -8.37 22.07 22.52
CA ALA A 95 -7.01 22.27 22.04
C ALA A 95 -6.88 21.64 20.65
N LEU A 96 -6.08 22.25 19.77
CA LEU A 96 -5.86 21.72 18.43
C LEU A 96 -4.92 20.50 18.49
N TRP A 97 -5.36 19.40 17.90
CA TRP A 97 -4.61 18.16 17.74
C TRP A 97 -4.44 17.89 16.24
N ALA A 98 -3.21 17.64 15.81
CA ALA A 98 -2.92 17.26 14.44
C ALA A 98 -2.63 15.76 14.38
N ARG A 99 -3.43 15.00 13.63
CA ARG A 99 -3.30 13.55 13.50
C ARG A 99 -2.83 13.21 12.10
N PHE A 100 -1.63 12.64 12.00
CA PHE A 100 -1.05 12.16 10.75
C PHE A 100 -1.22 10.65 10.70
N ARG A 101 -1.98 10.18 9.71
CA ARG A 101 -2.33 8.77 9.58
C ARG A 101 -1.62 8.19 8.38
N PHE A 102 -0.90 7.09 8.60
CA PHE A 102 -0.12 6.42 7.58
C PHE A 102 -0.51 4.95 7.45
N VAL A 103 -0.38 4.42 6.23
CA VAL A 103 -0.45 2.99 5.96
C VAL A 103 0.98 2.46 5.83
N ALA A 104 1.31 1.48 6.66
CA ALA A 104 2.62 0.85 6.75
C ALA A 104 2.47 -0.69 6.76
N PRO A 105 2.38 -1.36 5.59
CA PRO A 105 2.08 -2.80 5.53
C PRO A 105 3.07 -3.69 6.29
N GLY A 106 4.30 -3.20 6.51
CA GLY A 106 5.38 -3.88 7.22
C GLY A 106 5.13 -4.15 8.70
N ILE A 107 4.15 -3.49 9.32
CA ILE A 107 3.77 -3.72 10.74
C ILE A 107 2.77 -4.85 10.92
N SER A 108 2.26 -5.45 9.83
CA SER A 108 1.31 -6.56 9.92
C SER A 108 1.89 -7.74 10.69
N ARG A 109 1.02 -8.42 11.48
CA ARG A 109 1.39 -9.68 12.16
C ARG A 109 1.89 -10.76 11.21
N GLU A 110 1.44 -10.73 9.96
CA GLU A 110 1.84 -11.67 8.90
C GLU A 110 3.17 -11.29 8.23
N GLY A 111 3.53 -10.00 8.25
CA GLY A 111 4.81 -9.48 7.77
C GLY A 111 5.99 -9.82 8.68
N ALA A 112 5.73 -10.29 9.91
CA ALA A 112 6.74 -10.91 10.75
C ALA A 112 7.17 -12.25 10.15
N THR A 113 8.22 -12.24 9.34
CA THR A 113 8.76 -13.47 8.75
C THR A 113 9.20 -14.43 9.88
N PRO A 114 9.22 -15.76 9.65
CA PRO A 114 9.75 -16.73 10.62
C PRO A 114 11.23 -16.47 11.00
N ALA A 115 11.94 -15.64 10.22
CA ALA A 115 13.30 -15.18 10.48
C ALA A 115 13.37 -13.92 11.36
N GLY A 116 12.23 -13.34 11.78
CA GLY A 116 12.17 -12.16 12.65
C GLY A 116 12.42 -10.83 11.92
N GLU A 117 12.21 -10.77 10.59
CA GLU A 117 12.49 -9.58 9.77
C GLU A 117 11.30 -8.63 9.60
N GLY A 118 10.17 -8.88 10.28
CA GLY A 118 9.08 -7.90 10.34
C GLY A 118 9.55 -6.61 11.01
N ILE A 119 8.88 -5.50 10.70
CA ILE A 119 9.16 -4.24 11.41
C ILE A 119 8.52 -4.34 12.79
N ASP A 120 9.36 -4.45 13.82
CA ASP A 120 8.89 -4.43 15.20
C ASP A 120 8.43 -3.02 15.64
N PHE A 121 7.86 -2.95 16.83
CA PHE A 121 7.38 -1.69 17.38
C PHE A 121 8.53 -0.68 17.58
N GLN A 122 9.74 -1.10 17.97
CA GLN A 122 10.85 -0.18 18.23
C GLN A 122 11.35 0.49 16.95
N ARG A 123 11.46 -0.27 15.86
CA ARG A 123 11.81 0.27 14.54
C ARG A 123 10.68 1.15 13.99
N SER A 124 9.42 0.78 14.23
CA SER A 124 8.28 1.63 13.86
C SER A 124 8.26 2.94 14.64
N ALA A 125 8.50 2.92 15.95
CA ALA A 125 8.55 4.10 16.80
C ALA A 125 9.66 5.06 16.33
N ALA A 126 10.85 4.54 16.00
CA ALA A 126 11.93 5.36 15.44
C ALA A 126 11.56 6.02 14.09
N ASP A 127 10.79 5.34 13.25
CA ASP A 127 10.26 5.93 12.02
C ASP A 127 9.20 7.00 12.31
N MET A 128 8.33 6.78 13.31
CA MET A 128 7.31 7.74 13.72
C MET A 128 7.96 9.01 14.32
N ASP A 129 9.02 8.87 15.11
CA ASP A 129 9.82 10.00 15.61
C ASP A 129 10.38 10.83 14.45
N HIS A 130 10.98 10.16 13.46
CA HIS A 130 11.52 10.81 12.28
C HIS A 130 10.43 11.54 11.48
N LEU A 131 9.26 10.92 11.29
CA LEU A 131 8.14 11.52 10.59
C LEU A 131 7.58 12.74 11.34
N CYS A 132 7.61 12.74 12.66
CA CYS A 132 7.22 13.91 13.44
C CYS A 132 8.17 15.07 13.16
N ASP A 133 9.47 14.85 13.37
CA ASP A 133 10.47 15.91 13.24
C ASP A 133 10.62 16.44 11.81
N SER A 134 10.49 15.58 10.80
CA SER A 134 10.74 15.95 9.40
C SER A 134 9.48 16.36 8.64
N LEU A 135 8.39 15.59 8.75
CA LEU A 135 7.21 15.79 7.92
C LEU A 135 6.12 16.56 8.67
N ALA A 136 5.82 16.17 9.92
CA ALA A 136 4.74 16.80 10.66
C ALA A 136 5.08 18.27 10.99
N LEU A 137 6.26 18.55 11.54
CA LEU A 137 6.67 19.92 11.85
C LEU A 137 6.74 20.82 10.61
N ASP A 138 7.22 20.29 9.48
CA ASP A 138 7.24 21.04 8.22
C ASP A 138 5.84 21.34 7.70
N TYR A 139 4.90 20.40 7.81
CA TYR A 139 3.50 20.62 7.49
C TYR A 139 2.91 21.72 8.37
N LEU A 140 3.11 21.64 9.70
CA LEU A 140 2.60 22.62 10.64
C LEU A 140 3.11 24.05 10.34
N ARG A 141 4.40 24.20 10.04
CA ARG A 141 4.97 25.50 9.65
C ARG A 141 4.41 26.03 8.34
N GLN A 142 4.26 25.17 7.33
CA GLN A 142 3.74 25.56 6.01
C GLN A 142 2.29 26.03 6.08
N HIS A 143 1.52 25.50 7.03
CA HIS A 143 0.10 25.80 7.22
C HIS A 143 -0.20 26.75 8.38
N ASP A 144 0.83 27.31 9.05
CA ASP A 144 0.70 28.19 10.23
C ASP A 144 -0.17 27.58 11.35
N LEU A 145 0.03 26.29 11.61
CA LEU A 145 -0.69 25.51 12.61
C LEU A 145 0.13 25.38 13.89
N ALA A 146 -0.51 25.62 15.04
CA ALA A 146 0.08 25.47 16.37
C ALA A 146 -0.72 24.48 17.23
N PRO A 147 -0.71 23.17 16.90
CA PRO A 147 -1.39 22.17 17.70
C PRO A 147 -0.70 21.96 19.04
N SER A 148 -1.49 21.66 20.07
CA SER A 148 -0.96 21.26 21.38
C SER A 148 -0.39 19.84 21.35
N MET A 149 -0.87 18.99 20.44
CA MET A 149 -0.44 17.60 20.27
C MET A 149 -0.40 17.21 18.80
N VAL A 150 0.61 16.43 18.43
CA VAL A 150 0.71 15.71 17.16
C VAL A 150 0.59 14.22 17.46
N VAL A 151 -0.32 13.54 16.77
CA VAL A 151 -0.46 12.09 16.86
C VAL A 151 -0.07 11.49 15.52
N ILE A 152 0.88 10.56 15.53
CA ILE A 152 1.23 9.76 14.38
C ILE A 152 0.64 8.37 14.57
N SER A 153 -0.07 7.87 13.57
CA SER A 153 -0.60 6.51 13.60
C SER A 153 -0.17 5.73 12.36
N PHE A 154 0.37 4.53 12.58
CA PHE A 154 0.59 3.55 11.52
C PHE A 154 -0.52 2.50 11.55
N SER A 155 -0.99 2.09 10.37
CA SER A 155 -1.90 0.97 10.20
C SER A 155 -1.38 0.06 9.10
N ASP A 156 -1.43 -1.27 9.27
CA ASP A 156 -0.98 -2.22 8.24
C ASP A 156 -1.82 -2.18 6.95
N ARG A 157 -3.04 -1.66 7.05
CA ARG A 157 -4.02 -1.49 5.98
C ARG A 157 -4.75 -0.16 6.12
N PRO A 158 -5.40 0.36 5.06
CA PRO A 158 -6.27 1.53 5.18
C PRO A 158 -7.40 1.30 6.17
N VAL A 159 -7.57 2.22 7.12
CA VAL A 159 -8.66 2.20 8.11
C VAL A 159 -9.41 3.52 8.03
N GLU A 160 -10.74 3.46 7.98
CA GLU A 160 -11.60 4.65 7.99
C GLU A 160 -11.58 5.34 9.37
N PHE A 161 -11.44 6.66 9.40
CA PHE A 161 -11.46 7.40 10.65
C PHE A 161 -12.81 7.26 11.38
N GLY A 162 -12.76 7.02 12.69
CA GLY A 162 -13.95 6.84 13.53
C GLY A 162 -14.58 5.44 13.47
N THR A 163 -14.13 4.58 12.57
CA THR A 163 -14.60 3.19 12.46
C THR A 163 -13.54 2.24 13.01
N PRO A 164 -13.82 1.46 14.06
CA PRO A 164 -12.86 0.48 14.56
C PRO A 164 -12.71 -0.68 13.57
N ASP A 165 -11.46 -1.04 13.27
CA ASP A 165 -11.09 -2.25 12.54
C ASP A 165 -10.23 -3.15 13.45
N PRO A 166 -10.77 -4.29 13.96
CA PRO A 166 -10.04 -5.19 14.85
C PRO A 166 -8.99 -6.05 14.13
N GLU A 167 -9.04 -6.15 12.81
CA GLU A 167 -8.09 -6.94 12.02
C GLU A 167 -6.84 -6.11 11.66
N ALA A 168 -6.97 -4.78 11.66
CA ALA A 168 -5.87 -3.86 11.43
C ALA A 168 -4.87 -3.84 12.60
N THR A 169 -3.60 -4.07 12.29
CA THR A 169 -2.52 -3.82 13.26
C THR A 169 -2.20 -2.34 13.24
N GLN A 170 -2.27 -1.68 14.41
CA GLN A 170 -2.10 -0.24 14.52
C GLN A 170 -1.12 0.13 15.64
N PHE A 171 -0.22 1.07 15.34
CA PHE A 171 0.67 1.69 16.31
C PHE A 171 0.38 3.19 16.38
N PHE A 172 0.49 3.75 17.59
CA PHE A 172 0.18 5.15 17.88
C PHE A 172 1.29 5.76 18.71
N GLU A 173 1.74 6.95 18.30
CA GLU A 173 2.70 7.76 19.04
C GLU A 173 2.19 9.20 19.14
N ALA A 174 2.41 9.82 20.30
CA ALA A 174 2.00 11.18 20.59
C ALA A 174 3.22 12.05 20.85
N TYR A 175 3.18 13.26 20.32
CA TYR A 175 4.24 14.23 20.43
C TYR A 175 3.68 15.58 20.78
N ARG A 176 4.35 16.29 21.68
CA ARG A 176 4.15 17.71 21.89
C ARG A 176 5.17 18.48 21.04
N PRO A 177 4.72 19.29 20.05
CA PRO A 177 5.62 20.18 19.32
C PRO A 177 6.19 21.25 20.25
N ASP A 178 7.51 21.43 20.24
CA ASP A 178 8.20 22.41 21.07
C ASP A 178 9.51 22.85 20.40
N ASP A 179 9.64 24.16 20.16
CA ASP A 179 10.83 24.79 19.57
C ASP A 179 11.40 24.05 18.34
N GLY A 180 10.51 23.66 17.41
CA GLY A 180 10.90 22.98 16.17
C GLY A 180 11.36 21.53 16.37
N ARG A 181 10.99 20.88 17.47
CA ARG A 181 11.21 19.46 17.73
C ARG A 181 9.93 18.80 18.24
N CYS A 182 9.83 17.50 18.04
CA CYS A 182 8.77 16.69 18.64
C CYS A 182 9.24 16.09 19.96
N ILE A 183 8.56 16.42 21.06
CA ILE A 183 8.80 15.79 22.36
C ILE A 183 7.80 14.65 22.52
N TRP A 184 8.29 13.42 22.59
CA TRP A 184 7.45 12.24 22.79
C TRP A 184 6.70 12.32 24.13
N GLU A 185 5.40 12.06 24.08
CA GLU A 185 4.50 12.00 25.24
C GLU A 185 3.89 10.60 25.30
N ALA A 186 4.04 9.92 26.43
CA ALA A 186 3.54 8.56 26.59
C ALA A 186 2.00 8.52 26.60
N PHE A 187 1.43 7.50 25.96
CA PHE A 187 0.00 7.16 25.99
C PHE A 187 -0.39 6.31 27.20
#